data_AF-A0A6J2TZE8-F1
#
_entry.id   AF-A0A6J2TZE8-F1
#
_cell.length_a   1.000
_cell.length_b   1.000
_cell.length_c   1.000
_cell.angle_alpha   90.00
_cell.angle_beta   90.00
_cell.angle_gamma   90.00
#
_symmetry.space_group_name_H-M   'P 1'
#
loop_
_entity.id
_entity.type
_entity.pdbx_description
1 polymer ?
#
loop_
_entity_poly.entity_id
_entity_poly.type
_entity_poly.pdbx_seq_one_letter_code
_entity_poly.pdbx_strand_id
1 'polypeptide(L)'
;MAERLECTYQNLSSRFLVKSFDYQKQFCHLYAHRLGEMSRLLTPIIQKKLGSQYPIKKLCELRGEQNITCIIIGTIYKHQAHKPSILRDISEENQLAPQPQRQNYSEPEDKVILEDELQRVRLQLDQLQGHLMATGVVCAVLGDTDSDGHFDVKEIIYHESGPQRPLTTRGHSRLLVLVSGLDQLQAHNYYDALNMFQYWLSGSLGNSTDAKSMLRLIVAGNSVRSTAVAHVPTLQVARNQANANDTVQAVTQLDSWFASWAQALNVDVMPGAYDPANFMLPQQPFHRCMFPQASELASFQAVSNPYACLIDDALVVGTAGQNVADLLRSTSVESSLQALRCTLTWGHLAPTSPDTLACYPYTDNDPFIMHECPHVYFAGNCDSFETELHVGADGKQTRLICVPNFSKTQSVAVVDLDTLDCRQIDFNVDGS
;
A
#
# COMPACT_ATOMS: atom_id res chain seq x y z
N MET A 1 4.20 34.73 6.44
CA MET A 1 4.19 33.25 6.63
C MET A 1 4.56 32.96 8.07
N ALA A 2 3.94 31.95 8.69
CA ALA A 2 4.29 31.57 10.07
C ALA A 2 5.68 30.91 10.09
N GLU A 3 6.50 31.25 11.09
CA GLU A 3 7.76 30.55 11.38
C GLU A 3 7.43 29.11 11.82
N ARG A 4 7.91 28.11 11.07
CA ARG A 4 7.58 26.70 11.30
C ARG A 4 8.67 25.98 12.07
N LEU A 5 8.29 24.89 12.71
CA LEU A 5 9.23 23.96 13.31
C LEU A 5 10.14 23.34 12.25
N GLU A 6 11.45 23.36 12.53
CA GLU A 6 12.42 22.59 11.76
C GLU A 6 12.41 21.13 12.23
N CYS A 7 12.58 20.20 11.29
CA CYS A 7 12.74 18.79 11.59
C CYS A 7 13.83 18.18 10.71
N THR A 8 14.41 17.09 11.19
CA THR A 8 15.32 16.28 10.39
C THR A 8 14.51 15.36 9.47
N TYR A 9 14.96 15.19 8.22
CA TYR A 9 14.26 14.39 7.23
C TYR A 9 15.22 13.49 6.47
N GLN A 10 14.82 12.24 6.26
CA GLN A 10 15.54 11.29 5.43
C GLN A 10 14.57 10.52 4.54
N ASN A 11 14.79 10.58 3.22
CA ASN A 11 14.08 9.70 2.28
C ASN A 11 14.69 8.28 2.34
N LEU A 12 13.87 7.28 2.64
CA LEU A 12 14.27 5.86 2.75
C LEU A 12 13.75 5.02 1.57
N SER A 13 13.34 5.66 0.48
CA SER A 13 12.68 5.01 -0.66
C SER A 13 13.62 4.52 -1.75
N SER A 14 14.93 4.58 -1.54
CA SER A 14 15.93 4.12 -2.52
C SER A 14 15.73 2.65 -2.93
N ARG A 15 15.15 1.82 -2.06
CA ARG A 15 14.80 0.42 -2.36
C ARG A 15 13.69 0.26 -3.40
N PHE A 16 12.86 1.29 -3.60
CA PHE A 16 11.79 1.30 -4.59
C PHE A 16 12.22 1.89 -5.94
N LEU A 17 13.46 2.40 -6.04
CA LEU A 17 13.98 2.94 -7.28
C LEU A 17 14.55 1.82 -8.16
N VAL A 18 13.98 1.67 -9.36
CA VAL A 18 14.42 0.66 -10.32
C VAL A 18 15.64 1.19 -11.07
N LYS A 19 16.78 0.50 -10.92
CA LYS A 19 18.06 0.90 -11.52
C LYS A 19 18.19 0.50 -12.99
N SER A 20 17.57 -0.61 -13.37
CA SER A 20 17.60 -1.18 -14.71
C SER A 20 16.22 -1.71 -15.05
N PHE A 21 15.72 -1.40 -16.24
CA PHE A 21 14.41 -1.83 -16.72
C PHE A 21 14.56 -3.07 -17.61
N ASP A 22 14.68 -4.26 -17.00
CA ASP A 22 14.71 -5.54 -17.71
C ASP A 22 13.43 -6.35 -17.45
N TYR A 23 12.55 -6.35 -18.45
CA TYR A 23 11.25 -7.03 -18.38
C TYR A 23 11.28 -8.46 -18.97
N GLN A 24 12.44 -8.98 -19.36
CA GLN A 24 12.56 -10.35 -19.90
C GLN A 24 12.61 -11.41 -18.79
N LYS A 25 12.68 -11.00 -17.52
CA LYS A 25 12.76 -11.88 -16.36
C LYS A 25 11.40 -12.47 -15.97
N GLN A 26 11.43 -13.67 -15.40
CA GLN A 26 10.23 -14.35 -14.89
C GLN A 26 9.98 -14.04 -13.42
N PHE A 27 8.70 -14.04 -13.01
CA PHE A 27 8.26 -13.74 -11.65
C PHE A 27 8.59 -14.81 -10.60
N CYS A 28 9.05 -16.01 -11.00
CA CYS A 28 9.44 -17.06 -10.06
C CYS A 28 10.58 -16.63 -9.13
N HIS A 29 11.50 -15.80 -9.63
CA HIS A 29 12.62 -15.28 -8.83
C HIS A 29 12.13 -14.41 -7.67
N LEU A 30 11.11 -13.56 -7.90
CA LEU A 30 10.50 -12.73 -6.87
C LEU A 30 9.91 -13.60 -5.73
N TYR A 31 9.14 -14.64 -6.07
CA TYR A 31 8.58 -15.54 -5.06
C TYR A 31 9.66 -16.32 -4.29
N ALA A 32 10.71 -16.79 -4.97
CA ALA A 32 11.82 -17.47 -4.33
C ALA A 32 12.55 -16.56 -3.33
N HIS A 33 12.83 -15.31 -3.72
CA HIS A 33 13.43 -14.32 -2.83
C HIS A 33 12.51 -13.97 -1.65
N ARG A 34 11.21 -13.80 -1.91
CA ARG A 34 10.23 -13.53 -0.87
C ARG A 34 10.19 -14.64 0.17
N LEU A 35 10.06 -15.90 -0.27
CA LEU A 35 10.02 -17.06 0.62
C LEU A 35 11.32 -17.19 1.42
N GLY A 36 12.48 -17.07 0.75
CA GLY A 36 13.78 -17.17 1.41
C GLY A 36 14.00 -16.12 2.50
N GLU A 37 13.71 -14.85 2.18
CA GLU A 37 13.90 -13.75 3.14
C GLU A 37 12.88 -13.81 4.28
N MET A 38 11.60 -14.07 3.99
CA MET A 38 10.57 -14.21 5.02
C MET A 38 10.82 -15.42 5.93
N SER A 39 11.35 -16.53 5.39
CA SER A 39 11.75 -17.69 6.21
C SER A 39 12.85 -17.33 7.20
N ARG A 40 13.85 -16.55 6.75
CA ARG A 40 14.92 -16.04 7.61
C ARG A 40 14.38 -15.15 8.74
N LEU A 41 13.38 -14.34 8.44
CA LEU A 41 12.75 -13.42 9.39
C LEU A 41 11.77 -14.12 10.36
N LEU A 42 11.05 -15.15 9.91
CA LEU A 42 10.07 -15.90 10.71
C LEU A 42 10.73 -16.90 11.66
N THR A 43 11.85 -17.52 11.28
CA THR A 43 12.57 -18.51 12.11
C THR A 43 12.82 -18.06 13.55
N PRO A 44 13.43 -16.87 13.81
CA PRO A 44 13.64 -16.41 15.19
C PRO A 44 12.33 -16.10 15.94
N ILE A 45 11.28 -15.67 15.24
CA ILE A 45 9.96 -15.41 15.84
C ILE A 45 9.34 -16.72 16.31
N ILE A 46 9.39 -17.75 15.47
CA ILE A 46 8.94 -19.11 15.78
C ILE A 46 9.69 -19.64 17.01
N GLN A 47 11.02 -19.52 17.03
CA GLN A 47 11.84 -19.98 18.15
C GLN A 47 11.53 -19.23 19.45
N LYS A 48 11.29 -17.91 19.39
CA LYS A 48 10.88 -17.11 20.55
C LYS A 48 9.51 -17.55 21.09
N LYS A 49 8.56 -17.85 20.19
CA LYS A 49 7.16 -18.15 20.54
C LYS A 49 6.94 -19.60 20.98
N LEU A 50 7.54 -20.56 20.28
CA LEU A 50 7.28 -22.00 20.43
C LEU A 50 8.51 -22.80 20.91
N GLY A 51 9.67 -22.16 21.05
CA GLY A 51 10.91 -22.83 21.46
C GLY A 51 11.34 -23.93 20.49
N SER A 52 11.88 -25.02 21.02
CA SER A 52 12.26 -26.23 20.26
C SER A 52 11.18 -27.33 20.33
N GLN A 53 9.93 -26.97 20.64
CA GLN A 53 8.85 -27.93 20.84
C GLN A 53 8.46 -28.64 19.54
N TYR A 54 8.46 -27.91 18.42
CA TYR A 54 8.04 -28.43 17.11
C TYR A 54 9.15 -28.18 16.08
N PRO A 55 9.50 -29.19 15.25
CA PRO A 55 10.50 -29.02 14.21
C PRO A 55 9.96 -28.16 13.06
N ILE A 56 10.81 -27.28 12.52
CA ILE A 56 10.55 -26.62 11.24
C ILE A 56 10.95 -27.60 10.13
N LYS A 57 10.00 -27.97 9.27
CA LYS A 57 10.19 -28.94 8.20
C LYS A 57 9.82 -28.36 6.83
N LYS A 58 10.40 -28.93 5.77
CA LYS A 58 9.94 -28.69 4.39
C LYS A 58 8.78 -29.63 4.05
N LEU A 59 7.94 -29.26 3.08
CA LEU A 59 6.79 -30.09 2.68
C LEU A 59 7.23 -31.46 2.17
N CYS A 60 8.37 -31.54 1.48
CA CYS A 60 8.88 -32.79 0.95
C CYS A 60 9.31 -33.80 2.02
N GLU A 61 9.59 -33.35 3.25
CA GLU A 61 9.99 -34.18 4.39
C GLU A 61 8.81 -34.87 5.06
N LEU A 62 7.58 -34.42 4.80
CA LEU A 62 6.36 -35.00 5.38
C LEU A 62 5.99 -36.35 4.77
N ARG A 63 6.63 -36.73 3.64
CA ARG A 63 6.34 -37.99 2.96
C ARG A 63 6.77 -39.18 3.82
N GLY A 64 5.78 -39.92 4.33
CA GLY A 64 5.98 -41.16 5.07
C GLY A 64 5.99 -40.99 6.60
N GLU A 65 5.82 -39.76 7.09
CA GLU A 65 5.66 -39.47 8.51
C GLU A 65 4.18 -39.22 8.83
N GLN A 66 3.58 -40.10 9.64
CA GLN A 66 2.21 -39.92 10.14
C GLN A 66 2.23 -39.34 11.54
N ASN A 67 1.23 -38.50 11.87
CA ASN A 67 1.01 -37.93 13.21
C ASN A 67 2.16 -37.06 13.75
N ILE A 68 2.85 -36.33 12.88
CA ILE A 68 3.87 -35.36 13.32
C ILE A 68 3.29 -33.95 13.28
N THR A 69 3.23 -33.33 14.45
CA THR A 69 3.02 -31.90 14.57
C THR A 69 4.31 -31.16 14.22
N CYS A 70 4.27 -30.31 13.20
CA CYS A 70 5.44 -29.58 12.73
C CYS A 70 5.07 -28.17 12.26
N ILE A 71 6.11 -27.39 11.97
CA ILE A 71 5.98 -26.03 11.46
C ILE A 71 6.47 -26.00 10.02
N ILE A 72 5.67 -25.42 9.14
CA ILE A 72 6.02 -25.25 7.72
C ILE A 72 5.98 -23.77 7.41
N ILE A 73 7.03 -23.26 6.78
CA ILE A 73 7.06 -21.89 6.25
C ILE A 73 6.82 -21.98 4.75
N GLY A 74 5.83 -21.26 4.26
CA GLY A 74 5.47 -21.29 2.85
C GLY A 74 4.73 -20.04 2.41
N THR A 75 4.54 -19.95 1.09
CA THR A 75 3.78 -18.90 0.43
C THR A 75 2.34 -19.38 0.25
N ILE A 76 1.39 -18.55 0.63
CA ILE A 76 -0.02 -18.82 0.44
C ILE A 76 -0.38 -18.60 -1.02
N TYR A 77 -1.07 -19.57 -1.59
CA TYR A 77 -1.75 -19.47 -2.86
C TYR A 77 -3.24 -19.70 -2.61
N LYS A 78 -4.06 -18.69 -2.92
CA LYS A 78 -5.51 -18.80 -2.83
C LYS A 78 -6.05 -19.15 -4.21
N HIS A 79 -6.62 -20.34 -4.33
CA HIS A 79 -7.27 -20.78 -5.56
C HIS A 79 -8.72 -20.29 -5.57
N GLN A 80 -9.01 -19.36 -6.47
CA GLN A 80 -10.30 -18.69 -6.57
C GLN A 80 -10.91 -18.92 -7.95
N ALA A 81 -12.14 -19.44 -7.99
CA ALA A 81 -12.78 -19.84 -9.25
C ALA A 81 -13.01 -18.65 -10.20
N HIS A 82 -13.27 -17.48 -9.62
CA HIS A 82 -13.66 -16.26 -10.33
C HIS A 82 -12.53 -15.25 -10.51
N LYS A 83 -11.29 -15.59 -10.12
CA LYS A 83 -10.13 -14.74 -10.40
C LYS A 83 -10.00 -14.53 -11.92
N PRO A 84 -9.79 -13.29 -12.40
CA PRO A 84 -9.59 -13.00 -13.81
C PRO A 84 -8.49 -13.86 -14.42
N SER A 85 -8.68 -14.30 -15.67
CA SER A 85 -7.73 -15.16 -16.36
C SER A 85 -7.63 -14.76 -17.82
N ILE A 86 -6.48 -14.22 -18.20
CA ILE A 86 -6.19 -13.82 -19.58
C ILE A 86 -6.43 -14.98 -20.57
N LEU A 87 -6.13 -16.21 -20.17
CA LEU A 87 -6.35 -17.39 -21.03
C LEU A 87 -7.83 -17.69 -21.24
N ARG A 88 -8.67 -17.47 -20.21
CA ARG A 88 -10.13 -17.59 -20.35
C ARG A 88 -10.67 -16.46 -21.21
N ASP A 89 -10.22 -15.23 -20.97
CA ASP A 89 -10.64 -14.06 -21.75
C ASP A 89 -10.32 -14.23 -23.25
N ILE A 90 -9.09 -14.64 -23.60
CA ILE A 90 -8.70 -14.91 -25.00
C ILE A 90 -9.49 -16.09 -25.60
N SER A 91 -9.79 -17.12 -24.80
CA SER A 91 -10.61 -18.26 -25.25
C SER A 91 -12.06 -17.85 -25.51
N GLU A 92 -12.61 -16.96 -24.68
CA GLU A 92 -13.99 -16.49 -24.73
C GLU A 92 -14.20 -15.36 -25.76
N GLU A 93 -13.19 -14.52 -26.04
CA GLU A 93 -13.23 -13.51 -27.11
C GLU A 93 -13.53 -14.11 -28.49
N ASN A 94 -13.30 -15.41 -28.65
CA ASN A 94 -13.65 -16.13 -29.87
C ASN A 94 -15.13 -16.57 -29.93
N GLN A 95 -15.91 -16.51 -28.84
CA GLN A 95 -17.27 -17.09 -28.78
C GLN A 95 -18.32 -16.41 -27.86
N LEU A 96 -17.98 -15.42 -27.00
CA LEU A 96 -18.93 -14.79 -26.06
C LEU A 96 -18.70 -13.27 -25.88
N ALA A 97 -19.77 -12.57 -25.49
CA ALA A 97 -19.70 -11.17 -25.05
C ALA A 97 -18.95 -11.07 -23.71
N PRO A 98 -18.13 -10.02 -23.49
CA PRO A 98 -17.34 -9.88 -22.28
C PRO A 98 -18.24 -9.84 -21.04
N GLN A 99 -17.95 -10.69 -20.06
CA GLN A 99 -18.64 -10.65 -18.76
C GLN A 99 -18.28 -9.35 -18.03
N PRO A 100 -19.22 -8.76 -17.27
CA PRO A 100 -18.92 -7.60 -16.44
C PRO A 100 -17.84 -7.96 -15.42
N GLN A 101 -16.81 -7.12 -15.32
CA GLN A 101 -15.74 -7.32 -14.35
C GLN A 101 -16.33 -7.32 -12.93
N ARG A 102 -16.10 -8.42 -12.20
CA ARG A 102 -16.51 -8.50 -10.79
C ARG A 102 -15.69 -7.53 -9.96
N GLN A 103 -16.36 -6.84 -9.03
CA GLN A 103 -15.69 -5.96 -8.08
C GLN A 103 -14.90 -6.77 -7.03
N ASN A 104 -15.44 -7.90 -6.57
CA ASN A 104 -14.76 -8.87 -5.70
C ASN A 104 -14.93 -10.28 -6.28
N TYR A 105 -13.87 -11.07 -6.28
CA TYR A 105 -13.85 -12.45 -6.79
C TYR A 105 -13.49 -13.50 -5.72
N SER A 106 -13.50 -13.12 -4.44
CA SER A 106 -13.36 -14.01 -3.29
C SER A 106 -14.69 -14.69 -2.97
N GLU A 107 -14.65 -16.00 -2.74
CA GLU A 107 -15.81 -16.81 -2.36
C GLU A 107 -15.48 -17.66 -1.12
N PRO A 108 -16.49 -18.07 -0.31
CA PRO A 108 -16.28 -18.95 0.84
C PRO A 108 -15.65 -20.32 0.48
N GLU A 109 -15.87 -20.81 -0.73
CA GLU A 109 -15.36 -22.09 -1.23
C GLU A 109 -13.92 -22.02 -1.75
N ASP A 110 -13.30 -20.83 -1.73
CA ASP A 110 -11.91 -20.63 -2.15
C ASP A 110 -10.97 -21.55 -1.36
N LYS A 111 -9.99 -22.15 -2.05
CA LYS A 111 -9.05 -23.09 -1.43
C LYS A 111 -7.77 -22.37 -1.07
N VAL A 112 -7.37 -22.46 0.19
CA VAL A 112 -6.08 -21.95 0.66
C VAL A 112 -5.05 -23.08 0.58
N ILE A 113 -3.97 -22.82 -0.17
CA ILE A 113 -2.89 -23.76 -0.42
C ILE A 113 -1.60 -23.11 0.09
N LEU A 114 -0.75 -23.88 0.77
CA LEU A 114 0.59 -23.46 1.15
C LEU A 114 1.59 -24.09 0.18
N GLU A 115 2.44 -23.26 -0.40
CA GLU A 115 3.49 -23.66 -1.34
C GLU A 115 4.88 -23.42 -0.72
N ASP A 116 5.74 -24.42 -0.78
CA ASP A 116 7.17 -24.27 -0.54
C ASP A 116 7.95 -24.29 -1.88
N GLU A 117 9.26 -24.48 -1.83
CA GLU A 117 10.11 -24.51 -3.03
C GLU A 117 9.78 -25.67 -3.99
N LEU A 118 9.20 -26.77 -3.50
CA LEU A 118 9.10 -28.04 -4.23
C LEU A 118 7.68 -28.59 -4.33
N GLN A 119 6.82 -28.29 -3.35
CA GLN A 119 5.52 -28.92 -3.18
C GLN A 119 4.47 -27.93 -2.68
N ARG A 120 3.24 -28.40 -2.68
CA ARG A 120 2.07 -27.66 -2.21
C ARG A 120 1.17 -28.56 -1.39
N VAL A 121 0.58 -28.01 -0.34
CA VAL A 121 -0.39 -28.71 0.50
C VAL A 121 -1.61 -27.82 0.72
N ARG A 122 -2.80 -28.43 0.72
CA ARG A 122 -4.03 -27.69 1.00
C ARG A 122 -4.21 -27.58 2.52
N LEU A 123 -4.51 -26.37 2.99
CA LEU A 123 -4.70 -26.10 4.40
C LEU A 123 -6.17 -26.34 4.79
N GLN A 124 -6.38 -27.05 5.91
CA GLN A 124 -7.66 -27.05 6.62
C GLN A 124 -7.58 -25.98 7.73
N LEU A 125 -8.56 -25.08 7.71
CA LEU A 125 -8.57 -23.83 8.48
C LEU A 125 -9.88 -23.69 9.26
N ASP A 126 -10.41 -24.78 9.80
CA ASP A 126 -11.78 -24.87 10.35
C ASP A 126 -12.13 -23.78 11.39
N GLN A 127 -11.13 -23.19 12.05
CA GLN A 127 -11.28 -22.07 12.99
C GLN A 127 -10.47 -20.82 12.63
N LEU A 128 -9.80 -20.82 11.48
CA LEU A 128 -8.91 -19.76 11.04
C LEU A 128 -9.52 -19.03 9.84
N GLN A 129 -9.37 -17.70 9.81
CA GLN A 129 -9.99 -16.83 8.81
C GLN A 129 -9.27 -16.90 7.43
N GLY A 130 -9.22 -18.09 6.82
CA GLY A 130 -8.58 -18.33 5.52
C GLY A 130 -9.14 -17.46 4.38
N HIS A 131 -10.40 -17.05 4.48
CA HIS A 131 -11.05 -16.14 3.55
C HIS A 131 -10.40 -14.74 3.51
N LEU A 132 -9.74 -14.32 4.60
CA LEU A 132 -9.00 -13.05 4.68
C LEU A 132 -7.56 -13.16 4.13
N MET A 133 -7.05 -14.37 3.91
CA MET A 133 -5.72 -14.55 3.37
C MET A 133 -5.68 -14.24 1.87
N ALA A 134 -4.54 -13.75 1.40
CA ALA A 134 -4.30 -13.43 0.00
C ALA A 134 -3.16 -14.28 -0.57
N THR A 135 -3.17 -14.48 -1.88
CA THR A 135 -2.03 -15.07 -2.60
C THR A 135 -0.77 -14.22 -2.38
N GLY A 136 0.37 -14.90 -2.22
CA GLY A 136 1.69 -14.30 -2.08
C GLY A 136 2.07 -13.91 -0.65
N VAL A 137 1.19 -14.08 0.34
CA VAL A 137 1.50 -13.95 1.77
C VAL A 137 2.42 -15.09 2.20
N VAL A 138 3.54 -14.78 2.86
CA VAL A 138 4.40 -15.80 3.47
C VAL A 138 4.12 -15.87 4.96
N CYS A 139 3.85 -17.07 5.46
CA CYS A 139 3.59 -17.32 6.87
C CYS A 139 4.15 -18.67 7.30
N ALA A 140 4.29 -18.85 8.61
CA ALA A 140 4.55 -20.16 9.20
C ALA A 140 3.24 -20.75 9.72
N VAL A 141 2.98 -22.01 9.40
CA VAL A 141 1.82 -22.76 9.89
C VAL A 141 2.29 -23.87 10.82
N LEU A 142 1.70 -23.95 12.01
CA LEU A 142 1.85 -25.07 12.94
C LEU A 142 0.64 -25.99 12.75
N GLY A 143 0.88 -27.27 12.58
CA GLY A 143 -0.20 -28.23 12.34
C GLY A 143 0.27 -29.65 12.14
N ASP A 144 -0.66 -30.50 11.70
CA ASP A 144 -0.45 -31.93 11.48
C ASP A 144 -0.79 -32.30 10.02
N THR A 145 -0.17 -33.37 9.53
CA THR A 145 -0.55 -33.94 8.23
C THR A 145 -1.72 -34.90 8.42
N ASP A 146 -2.79 -34.69 7.68
CA ASP A 146 -3.94 -35.58 7.65
C ASP A 146 -3.73 -36.74 6.63
N SER A 147 -4.43 -37.84 6.88
CA SER A 147 -4.56 -39.01 6.01
C SER A 147 -4.99 -38.70 4.57
N ASP A 148 -5.77 -37.64 4.35
CA ASP A 148 -6.24 -37.22 3.02
C ASP A 148 -5.23 -36.29 2.28
N GLY A 149 -4.03 -36.08 2.83
CA GLY A 149 -3.00 -35.23 2.22
C GLY A 149 -3.27 -33.73 2.39
N HIS A 150 -4.13 -33.36 3.33
CA HIS A 150 -4.31 -31.99 3.80
C HIS A 150 -3.38 -31.70 5.00
N PHE A 151 -3.25 -30.43 5.33
CA PHE A 151 -2.54 -29.98 6.52
C PHE A 151 -3.49 -29.26 7.47
N ASP A 152 -3.68 -29.82 8.66
CA ASP A 152 -4.62 -29.33 9.67
C ASP A 152 -3.93 -28.26 10.50
N VAL A 153 -4.30 -27.00 10.26
CA VAL A 153 -3.60 -25.87 10.85
C VAL A 153 -4.15 -25.58 12.24
N LYS A 154 -3.26 -25.61 13.23
CA LYS A 154 -3.53 -25.22 14.62
C LYS A 154 -3.27 -23.74 14.85
N GLU A 155 -2.20 -23.20 14.25
CA GLU A 155 -1.79 -21.82 14.45
C GLU A 155 -1.07 -21.27 13.22
N ILE A 156 -1.25 -19.98 12.93
CA ILE A 156 -0.52 -19.25 11.89
C ILE A 156 0.33 -18.17 12.57
N ILE A 157 1.59 -18.07 12.17
CA ILE A 157 2.55 -17.08 12.65
C ILE A 157 2.99 -16.21 11.47
N TYR A 158 2.87 -14.89 11.64
CA TYR A 158 3.28 -13.88 10.67
C TYR A 158 4.51 -13.10 11.15
N HIS A 159 5.11 -12.32 10.25
CA HIS A 159 6.31 -11.53 10.54
C HIS A 159 6.03 -10.26 11.38
N GLU A 160 4.83 -9.67 11.25
CA GLU A 160 4.41 -8.44 11.95
C GLU A 160 5.41 -7.27 11.81
N SER A 161 5.86 -7.02 10.57
CA SER A 161 6.71 -5.89 10.17
C SER A 161 8.05 -5.71 10.91
N GLY A 162 8.55 -6.73 11.61
CA GLY A 162 9.88 -6.66 12.23
C GLY A 162 9.99 -5.73 13.45
N PRO A 163 11.22 -5.35 13.86
CA PRO A 163 11.46 -4.44 15.00
C PRO A 163 11.00 -3.01 14.71
N GLN A 164 10.58 -2.29 15.76
CA GLN A 164 10.20 -0.88 15.67
C GLN A 164 11.31 0.00 16.26
N ARG A 165 11.59 1.14 15.62
CA ARG A 165 12.49 2.17 16.17
C ARG A 165 11.88 2.78 17.44
N PRO A 166 12.67 3.31 18.37
CA PRO A 166 12.12 4.11 19.45
C PRO A 166 11.56 5.43 18.89
N LEU A 167 10.39 5.83 19.38
CA LEU A 167 9.80 7.15 19.11
C LEU A 167 9.93 8.02 20.36
N THR A 168 10.60 9.16 20.25
CA THR A 168 10.88 10.08 21.34
C THR A 168 9.77 11.12 21.44
N THR A 169 9.11 11.19 22.60
CA THR A 169 8.18 12.27 22.91
C THR A 169 8.96 13.56 23.16
N ARG A 170 8.61 14.63 22.45
CA ARG A 170 9.24 15.95 22.49
C ARG A 170 8.40 16.98 23.23
N GLY A 171 7.18 16.64 23.63
CA GLY A 171 6.30 17.49 24.45
C GLY A 171 5.71 18.69 23.68
N HIS A 172 5.76 18.65 22.35
CA HIS A 172 5.13 19.62 21.47
C HIS A 172 4.65 18.94 20.19
N SER A 173 3.54 19.44 19.66
CA SER A 173 2.87 18.85 18.50
C SER A 173 3.71 18.96 17.23
N ARG A 174 3.81 17.85 16.48
CA ARG A 174 4.53 17.75 15.21
C ARG A 174 3.61 17.12 14.18
N LEU A 175 2.98 17.94 13.34
CA LEU A 175 1.91 17.51 12.47
C LEU A 175 2.43 17.08 11.09
N LEU A 176 2.07 15.87 10.68
CA LEU A 176 2.20 15.38 9.31
C LEU A 176 0.81 15.41 8.65
N VAL A 177 0.71 16.07 7.51
CA VAL A 177 -0.54 16.16 6.73
C VAL A 177 -0.48 15.18 5.56
N LEU A 178 -1.54 14.39 5.39
CA LEU A 178 -1.69 13.42 4.32
C LEU A 178 -2.94 13.75 3.49
N VAL A 179 -2.76 13.85 2.18
CA VAL A 179 -3.85 14.03 1.20
C VAL A 179 -3.67 13.02 0.07
N SER A 180 -4.74 12.60 -0.58
CA SER A 180 -4.67 11.71 -1.74
C SER A 180 -5.81 12.00 -2.71
N GLY A 181 -5.70 11.55 -3.96
CA GLY A 181 -6.82 11.64 -4.90
C GLY A 181 -7.26 13.07 -5.19
N LEU A 182 -6.31 13.97 -5.49
CA LEU A 182 -6.63 15.35 -5.85
C LEU A 182 -7.40 15.43 -7.17
N ASP A 183 -7.26 14.43 -8.06
CA ASP A 183 -7.98 14.30 -9.33
C ASP A 183 -8.14 15.62 -10.10
N GLN A 184 -7.04 16.33 -10.38
CA GLN A 184 -7.09 17.72 -10.85
C GLN A 184 -8.02 17.95 -12.05
N LEU A 185 -8.23 16.95 -12.90
CA LEU A 185 -9.21 17.00 -14.00
C LEU A 185 -10.66 17.30 -13.54
N GLN A 186 -11.01 16.91 -12.31
CA GLN A 186 -12.31 17.13 -11.69
C GLN A 186 -12.31 18.28 -10.67
N ALA A 187 -11.21 19.03 -10.54
CA ALA A 187 -11.03 20.06 -9.52
C ALA A 187 -12.06 21.20 -9.57
N HIS A 188 -12.72 21.41 -10.71
CA HIS A 188 -13.81 22.38 -10.83
C HIS A 188 -14.99 22.09 -9.88
N ASN A 189 -15.15 20.85 -9.42
CA ASN A 189 -16.22 20.45 -8.49
C ASN A 189 -15.91 20.77 -7.01
N TYR A 190 -14.66 21.05 -6.66
CA TYR A 190 -14.22 21.25 -5.26
C TYR A 190 -13.11 22.31 -5.17
N TYR A 191 -13.12 23.28 -6.10
CA TYR A 191 -12.11 24.33 -6.19
C TYR A 191 -12.06 25.19 -4.91
N ASP A 192 -13.21 25.46 -4.30
CA ASP A 192 -13.30 26.21 -3.04
C ASP A 192 -12.66 25.46 -1.87
N ALA A 193 -12.90 24.14 -1.77
CA ALA A 193 -12.26 23.30 -0.78
C ALA A 193 -10.73 23.24 -0.96
N LEU A 194 -10.22 23.19 -2.20
CA LEU A 194 -8.77 23.28 -2.46
C LEU A 194 -8.18 24.62 -2.02
N ASN A 195 -8.90 25.73 -2.25
CA ASN A 195 -8.47 27.04 -1.76
C ASN A 195 -8.47 27.10 -0.23
N MET A 196 -9.52 26.60 0.43
CA MET A 196 -9.58 26.50 1.89
C MET A 196 -8.43 25.66 2.44
N PHE A 197 -8.13 24.53 1.80
CA PHE A 197 -6.99 23.69 2.16
C PHE A 197 -5.67 24.46 2.04
N GLN A 198 -5.43 25.19 0.94
CA GLN A 198 -4.25 26.05 0.79
C GLN A 198 -4.15 27.13 1.88
N TYR A 199 -5.25 27.82 2.18
CA TYR A 199 -5.28 28.84 3.23
C TYR A 199 -5.06 28.22 4.62
N TRP A 200 -5.57 27.02 4.86
CA TRP A 200 -5.32 26.27 6.09
C TRP A 200 -3.84 25.86 6.21
N LEU A 201 -3.23 25.32 5.16
CA LEU A 201 -1.80 24.97 5.14
C LEU A 201 -0.92 26.18 5.49
N SER A 202 -1.26 27.37 4.98
CA SER A 202 -0.52 28.62 5.26
C SER A 202 -0.80 29.23 6.65
N GLY A 203 -1.79 28.73 7.39
CA GLY A 203 -2.21 29.27 8.69
C GLY A 203 -3.11 30.52 8.59
N SER A 204 -3.67 30.78 7.41
CA SER A 204 -4.47 31.98 7.11
C SER A 204 -5.93 31.87 7.57
N LEU A 205 -6.39 30.70 8.04
CA LEU A 205 -7.75 30.48 8.54
C LEU A 205 -7.85 30.54 10.08
N GLY A 206 -6.96 31.32 10.73
CA GLY A 206 -6.90 31.40 12.19
C GLY A 206 -6.24 30.19 12.86
N ASN A 207 -5.78 29.20 12.09
CA ASN A 207 -5.13 27.97 12.55
C ASN A 207 -3.60 28.12 12.65
N SER A 208 -3.11 29.30 13.01
CA SER A 208 -1.67 29.60 13.01
C SER A 208 -0.84 28.67 13.91
N THR A 209 -1.41 28.19 15.03
CA THR A 209 -0.76 27.21 15.92
C THR A 209 -0.53 25.89 15.19
N ASP A 210 -1.55 25.31 14.58
CA ASP A 210 -1.44 24.08 13.81
C ASP A 210 -0.45 24.26 12.65
N ALA A 211 -0.55 25.37 11.91
CA ALA A 211 0.34 25.64 10.79
C ALA A 211 1.81 25.69 11.22
N LYS A 212 2.15 26.30 12.37
CA LYS A 212 3.53 26.29 12.89
C LYS A 212 4.03 24.88 13.18
N SER A 213 3.14 24.00 13.63
CA SER A 213 3.44 22.60 13.94
C SER A 213 3.46 21.66 12.73
N MET A 214 2.93 22.07 11.58
CA MET A 214 2.97 21.27 10.34
C MET A 214 4.38 21.20 9.78
N LEU A 215 4.93 19.98 9.77
CA LEU A 215 6.28 19.71 9.26
C LEU A 215 6.29 19.48 7.75
N ARG A 216 5.30 18.72 7.26
CA ARG A 216 5.28 18.20 5.89
C ARG A 216 3.88 17.83 5.43
N LEU A 217 3.64 17.98 4.13
CA LEU A 217 2.50 17.47 3.39
C LEU A 217 2.96 16.30 2.50
N ILE A 218 2.26 15.17 2.57
CA ILE A 218 2.41 14.06 1.62
C ILE A 218 1.15 13.95 0.76
N VAL A 219 1.32 14.02 -0.56
CA VAL A 219 0.27 13.79 -1.57
C VAL A 219 0.40 12.36 -2.08
N ALA A 220 -0.47 11.47 -1.62
CA ALA A 220 -0.42 10.02 -1.83
C ALA A 220 -1.15 9.55 -3.09
N GLY A 221 -0.67 9.98 -4.26
CA GLY A 221 -1.10 9.49 -5.57
C GLY A 221 -2.48 9.97 -6.05
N ASN A 222 -2.74 9.71 -7.33
CA ASN A 222 -3.92 10.15 -8.08
C ASN A 222 -4.10 11.67 -8.05
N SER A 223 -2.99 12.39 -8.24
CA SER A 223 -2.99 13.85 -8.26
C SER A 223 -3.66 14.39 -9.53
N VAL A 224 -3.35 13.77 -10.67
CA VAL A 224 -3.84 14.19 -12.00
C VAL A 224 -5.19 13.56 -12.30
N ARG A 225 -5.34 12.27 -12.00
CA ARG A 225 -6.52 11.47 -12.35
C ARG A 225 -6.80 10.41 -11.28
N SER A 226 -8.08 10.17 -10.97
CA SER A 226 -8.52 9.09 -10.05
C SER A 226 -9.17 7.86 -10.70
N THR A 227 -9.36 7.86 -12.02
CA THR A 227 -10.00 6.77 -12.76
C THR A 227 -9.26 6.40 -14.04
N ALA A 228 -9.46 5.20 -14.58
CA ALA A 228 -8.91 4.83 -15.88
C ALA A 228 -9.51 5.68 -17.00
N VAL A 229 -8.73 5.95 -18.05
CA VAL A 229 -9.27 6.55 -19.28
C VAL A 229 -10.23 5.54 -19.92
N ALA A 230 -11.51 5.89 -20.05
CA ALA A 230 -12.49 5.02 -20.71
C ALA A 230 -12.03 4.69 -22.13
N HIS A 231 -11.72 3.41 -22.39
CA HIS A 231 -11.40 2.94 -23.74
C HIS A 231 -12.73 2.72 -24.47
N VAL A 232 -13.18 3.71 -25.24
CA VAL A 232 -14.35 3.55 -26.11
C VAL A 232 -13.86 2.94 -27.43
N PRO A 233 -14.29 1.72 -27.82
CA PRO A 233 -13.62 0.98 -28.89
C PRO A 233 -13.73 1.57 -30.31
N THR A 234 -14.39 2.70 -30.57
CA THR A 234 -14.80 3.02 -31.95
C THR A 234 -14.79 4.48 -32.42
N LEU A 235 -14.34 5.48 -31.66
CA LEU A 235 -14.29 6.86 -32.18
C LEU A 235 -13.06 7.69 -31.74
N GLN A 236 -12.14 7.82 -32.71
CA GLN A 236 -11.35 9.02 -33.06
C GLN A 236 -10.08 9.37 -32.25
N VAL A 237 -8.97 9.49 -32.99
CA VAL A 237 -7.69 10.13 -32.62
C VAL A 237 -7.87 11.51 -31.97
N ALA A 238 -8.94 12.24 -32.30
CA ALA A 238 -9.28 13.53 -31.71
C ALA A 238 -9.60 13.45 -30.20
N ARG A 239 -10.25 12.39 -29.71
CA ARG A 239 -10.50 12.20 -28.27
C ARG A 239 -9.22 11.88 -27.50
N ASN A 240 -8.30 11.14 -28.10
CA ASN A 240 -6.98 10.88 -27.49
C ASN A 240 -6.15 12.16 -27.38
N GLN A 241 -6.22 13.06 -28.37
CA GLN A 241 -5.58 14.39 -28.30
C GLN A 241 -6.23 15.32 -27.28
N ALA A 242 -7.57 15.34 -27.18
CA ALA A 242 -8.28 16.12 -26.17
C ALA A 242 -7.94 15.67 -24.74
N ASN A 243 -7.98 14.35 -24.48
CA ASN A 243 -7.60 13.78 -23.19
C ASN A 243 -6.14 14.07 -22.81
N ALA A 244 -5.23 14.10 -23.80
CA ALA A 244 -3.84 14.46 -23.59
C ALA A 244 -3.69 15.96 -23.23
N ASN A 245 -4.41 16.85 -23.92
CA ASN A 245 -4.41 18.28 -23.62
C ASN A 245 -4.95 18.58 -22.21
N ASP A 246 -6.06 17.94 -21.82
CA ASP A 246 -6.63 18.11 -20.47
C ASP A 246 -5.65 17.64 -19.39
N THR A 247 -4.96 16.52 -19.65
CA THR A 247 -3.93 15.98 -18.73
C THR A 247 -2.76 16.96 -18.59
N VAL A 248 -2.30 17.58 -19.69
CA VAL A 248 -1.23 18.59 -19.65
C VAL A 248 -1.68 19.84 -18.89
N GLN A 249 -2.92 20.31 -19.09
CA GLN A 249 -3.47 21.45 -18.35
C GLN A 249 -3.59 21.14 -16.85
N ALA A 250 -4.07 19.95 -16.50
CA ALA A 250 -4.16 19.49 -15.12
C ALA A 250 -2.78 19.46 -14.45
N VAL A 251 -1.75 18.92 -15.12
CA VAL A 251 -0.37 18.93 -14.61
C VAL A 251 0.15 20.36 -14.41
N THR A 252 -0.16 21.29 -15.33
CA THR A 252 0.24 22.71 -15.22
C THR A 252 -0.42 23.39 -14.02
N GLN A 253 -1.70 23.09 -13.75
CA GLN A 253 -2.40 23.62 -12.57
C GLN A 253 -1.86 23.01 -11.28
N LEU A 254 -1.58 21.71 -11.26
CA LEU A 254 -0.94 21.04 -10.12
C LEU A 254 0.44 21.62 -9.82
N ASP A 255 1.25 21.92 -10.83
CA ASP A 255 2.54 22.60 -10.63
C ASP A 255 2.37 23.93 -9.87
N SER A 256 1.32 24.69 -10.20
CA SER A 256 1.02 25.96 -9.54
C SER A 256 0.53 25.78 -8.09
N TRP A 257 -0.31 24.76 -7.84
CA TRP A 257 -0.73 24.39 -6.48
C TRP A 257 0.45 23.92 -5.63
N PHE A 258 1.24 22.98 -6.16
CA PHE A 258 2.40 22.44 -5.47
C PHE A 258 3.46 23.49 -5.20
N ALA A 259 3.71 24.42 -6.12
CA ALA A 259 4.60 25.56 -5.88
C ALA A 259 4.08 26.44 -4.73
N SER A 260 2.77 26.73 -4.73
CA SER A 260 2.14 27.55 -3.67
C SER A 260 2.18 26.85 -2.30
N TRP A 261 1.94 25.54 -2.26
CA TRP A 261 2.04 24.76 -1.02
C TRP A 261 3.49 24.61 -0.57
N ALA A 262 4.43 24.39 -1.49
CA ALA A 262 5.85 24.27 -1.18
C ALA A 262 6.46 25.58 -0.64
N GLN A 263 5.92 26.74 -1.00
CA GLN A 263 6.26 28.00 -0.34
C GLN A 263 5.81 28.04 1.14
N ALA A 264 4.74 27.31 1.46
CA ALA A 264 4.20 27.26 2.81
C ALA A 264 4.91 26.21 3.68
N LEU A 265 5.09 24.97 3.22
CA LEU A 265 5.71 23.85 3.96
C LEU A 265 6.38 22.84 3.03
N ASN A 266 7.07 21.83 3.56
CA ASN A 266 7.63 20.77 2.72
C ASN A 266 6.53 19.89 2.10
N VAL A 267 6.63 19.57 0.81
CA VAL A 267 5.65 18.81 0.03
C VAL A 267 6.30 17.63 -0.68
N ASP A 268 5.78 16.43 -0.43
CA ASP A 268 6.17 15.19 -1.09
C ASP A 268 5.03 14.68 -1.95
N VAL A 269 5.29 14.45 -3.23
CA VAL A 269 4.26 13.96 -4.16
C VAL A 269 4.59 12.56 -4.63
N MET A 270 3.70 11.62 -4.32
CA MET A 270 3.74 10.23 -4.79
C MET A 270 2.89 10.09 -6.06
N PRO A 271 3.30 9.26 -7.03
CA PRO A 271 2.43 8.84 -8.13
C PRO A 271 1.37 7.83 -7.65
N GLY A 272 0.19 7.86 -8.28
CA GLY A 272 -0.86 6.84 -8.13
C GLY A 272 -1.14 6.05 -9.40
N ALA A 273 -2.18 5.22 -9.36
CA ALA A 273 -2.49 4.23 -10.41
C ALA A 273 -2.81 4.84 -11.77
N TYR A 274 -3.35 6.07 -11.78
CA TYR A 274 -3.84 6.73 -12.99
C TYR A 274 -3.07 8.01 -13.33
N ASP A 275 -2.03 8.31 -12.56
CA ASP A 275 -1.13 9.41 -12.85
C ASP A 275 -0.19 9.06 -14.03
N PRO A 276 0.41 10.05 -14.72
CA PRO A 276 1.37 9.83 -15.80
C PRO A 276 2.73 9.34 -15.26
N ALA A 277 2.74 8.17 -14.64
CA ALA A 277 3.89 7.41 -14.17
C ALA A 277 3.81 5.97 -14.70
N ASN A 278 4.81 5.12 -14.39
CA ASN A 278 4.72 3.70 -14.75
C ASN A 278 3.56 3.00 -14.02
N PHE A 279 2.94 2.03 -14.68
CA PHE A 279 1.79 1.30 -14.15
C PHE A 279 2.15 0.31 -13.03
N MET A 280 3.26 -0.42 -13.20
CA MET A 280 3.69 -1.46 -12.27
C MET A 280 4.28 -0.88 -10.98
N LEU A 281 4.08 -1.55 -9.84
CA LEU A 281 4.83 -1.24 -8.63
C LEU A 281 6.30 -1.72 -8.72
N PRO A 282 7.25 -0.99 -8.11
CA PRO A 282 7.10 0.36 -7.58
C PRO A 282 7.00 1.41 -8.70
N GLN A 283 6.08 2.36 -8.53
CA GLN A 283 5.98 3.52 -9.41
C GLN A 283 7.12 4.50 -9.09
N GLN A 284 7.85 4.88 -10.13
CA GLN A 284 8.98 5.79 -10.04
C GLN A 284 8.50 7.23 -9.84
N PRO A 285 9.29 8.09 -9.19
CA PRO A 285 8.93 9.50 -9.00
C PRO A 285 8.56 10.20 -10.30
N PHE A 286 7.65 11.17 -10.21
CA PHE A 286 7.35 12.04 -11.34
C PHE A 286 8.60 12.72 -11.87
N HIS A 287 8.68 12.85 -13.20
CA HIS A 287 9.79 13.54 -13.82
C HIS A 287 9.70 15.04 -13.56
N ARG A 288 10.85 15.67 -13.27
CA ARG A 288 10.94 17.10 -12.93
C ARG A 288 10.29 18.03 -13.96
N CYS A 289 10.30 17.64 -15.24
CA CYS A 289 9.69 18.45 -16.32
C CYS A 289 8.19 18.65 -16.17
N MET A 290 7.51 17.83 -15.38
CA MET A 290 6.08 17.99 -15.11
C MET A 290 5.78 19.17 -14.19
N PHE A 291 6.74 19.55 -13.34
CA PHE A 291 6.56 20.56 -12.30
C PHE A 291 7.67 21.62 -12.36
N PRO A 292 7.73 22.42 -13.43
CA PRO A 292 8.80 23.42 -13.60
C PRO A 292 8.84 24.46 -12.47
N GLN A 293 7.70 24.92 -11.94
CA GLN A 293 7.68 25.90 -10.85
C GLN A 293 7.97 25.25 -9.49
N ALA A 294 7.26 24.16 -9.15
CA ALA A 294 7.41 23.54 -7.84
C ALA A 294 8.82 22.96 -7.65
N SER A 295 9.42 22.40 -8.70
CA SER A 295 10.75 21.80 -8.61
C SER A 295 11.92 22.79 -8.50
N GLU A 296 11.66 24.10 -8.57
CA GLU A 296 12.65 25.13 -8.21
C GLU A 296 12.76 25.30 -6.68
N LEU A 297 11.74 24.87 -5.92
CA LEU A 297 11.68 24.99 -4.47
C LEU A 297 12.32 23.78 -3.80
N ALA A 298 13.25 24.02 -2.88
CA ALA A 298 13.91 22.96 -2.11
C ALA A 298 12.94 22.19 -1.18
N SER A 299 11.79 22.80 -0.87
CA SER A 299 10.71 22.22 -0.08
C SER A 299 9.80 21.28 -0.88
N PHE A 300 9.99 21.13 -2.19
CA PHE A 300 9.21 20.22 -3.03
C PHE A 300 10.05 19.02 -3.49
N GLN A 301 9.48 17.82 -3.42
CA GLN A 301 10.07 16.63 -4.04
C GLN A 301 9.00 15.67 -4.58
N ALA A 302 9.29 15.07 -5.74
CA ALA A 302 8.57 13.89 -6.20
C ALA A 302 9.25 12.64 -5.63
N VAL A 303 8.45 11.69 -5.13
CA VAL A 303 8.93 10.44 -4.50
C VAL A 303 8.27 9.22 -5.14
N SER A 304 8.73 8.02 -4.82
CA SER A 304 8.18 6.77 -5.37
C SER A 304 6.84 6.39 -4.73
N ASN A 305 6.17 5.40 -5.31
CA ASN A 305 5.11 4.64 -4.66
C ASN A 305 5.47 3.14 -4.73
N PRO A 306 5.67 2.44 -3.59
CA PRO A 306 5.51 2.92 -2.20
C PRO A 306 6.52 3.99 -1.79
N TYR A 307 6.22 4.65 -0.67
CA TYR A 307 7.06 5.71 -0.08
C TYR A 307 7.43 5.35 1.36
N ALA A 308 8.69 5.60 1.73
CA ALA A 308 9.21 5.47 3.08
C ALA A 308 10.13 6.64 3.41
N CYS A 309 9.96 7.24 4.59
CA CYS A 309 10.82 8.30 5.09
C CYS A 309 10.92 8.29 6.61
N LEU A 310 11.94 8.98 7.10
CA LEU A 310 12.12 9.30 8.50
C LEU A 310 11.87 10.80 8.69
N ILE A 311 10.92 11.16 9.56
CA ILE A 311 10.69 12.53 10.01
C ILE A 311 11.08 12.57 11.48
N ASP A 312 12.22 13.21 11.76
CA ASP A 312 12.97 13.03 12.99
C ASP A 312 13.32 11.56 13.29
N ASP A 313 12.57 10.95 14.18
CA ASP A 313 12.65 9.55 14.60
C ASP A 313 11.43 8.74 14.18
N ALA A 314 10.40 9.39 13.63
CA ALA A 314 9.20 8.73 13.16
C ALA A 314 9.41 8.14 11.76
N LEU A 315 9.55 6.81 11.68
CA LEU A 315 9.42 6.04 10.45
C LEU A 315 7.98 6.10 9.91
N VAL A 316 7.82 6.70 8.73
CA VAL A 316 6.56 6.83 8.00
C VAL A 316 6.67 6.00 6.72
N VAL A 317 5.68 5.14 6.47
CA VAL A 317 5.61 4.30 5.27
C VAL A 317 4.20 4.38 4.71
N GLY A 318 4.04 4.37 3.39
CA GLY A 318 2.72 4.26 2.80
C GLY A 318 2.70 4.02 1.30
N THR A 319 1.50 3.81 0.78
CA THR A 319 1.24 3.54 -0.64
C THR A 319 0.16 4.49 -1.17
N ALA A 320 0.02 4.55 -2.49
CA ALA A 320 -1.12 5.24 -3.11
C ALA A 320 -2.43 4.41 -3.08
N GLY A 321 -2.50 3.31 -2.33
CA GLY A 321 -3.72 2.54 -2.10
C GLY A 321 -4.00 1.35 -3.02
N GLN A 322 -3.20 1.14 -4.09
CA GLN A 322 -3.44 0.02 -5.02
C GLN A 322 -3.38 -1.35 -4.34
N ASN A 323 -2.48 -1.53 -3.37
CA ASN A 323 -2.35 -2.76 -2.58
C ASN A 323 -3.61 -3.04 -1.74
N VAL A 324 -4.16 -2.01 -1.09
CA VAL A 324 -5.40 -2.12 -0.31
C VAL A 324 -6.59 -2.40 -1.21
N ALA A 325 -6.73 -1.65 -2.30
CA ALA A 325 -7.79 -1.88 -3.28
C ALA A 325 -7.73 -3.30 -3.86
N ASP A 326 -6.54 -3.82 -4.17
CA ASP A 326 -6.39 -5.17 -4.71
C ASP A 326 -6.78 -6.27 -3.71
N LEU A 327 -6.49 -6.07 -2.42
CA LEU A 327 -6.93 -6.99 -1.36
C LEU A 327 -8.44 -7.03 -1.22
N LEU A 328 -9.13 -5.89 -1.29
CA LEU A 328 -10.59 -5.82 -1.24
C LEU A 328 -11.26 -6.54 -2.41
N ARG A 329 -10.56 -6.71 -3.54
CA ARG A 329 -11.06 -7.47 -4.70
C ARG A 329 -10.79 -8.97 -4.61
N SER A 330 -9.74 -9.38 -3.90
CA SER A 330 -9.22 -10.76 -3.88
C SER A 330 -9.49 -11.51 -2.57
N THR A 331 -9.99 -10.83 -1.54
CA THR A 331 -10.24 -11.42 -0.22
C THR A 331 -11.63 -11.05 0.28
N SER A 332 -12.03 -11.67 1.38
CA SER A 332 -13.26 -11.32 2.10
C SER A 332 -13.04 -10.22 3.14
N VAL A 333 -11.93 -9.46 3.04
CA VAL A 333 -11.69 -8.28 3.88
C VAL A 333 -12.73 -7.20 3.55
N GLU A 334 -13.33 -6.61 4.58
CA GLU A 334 -14.52 -5.76 4.43
C GLU A 334 -14.19 -4.26 4.34
N SER A 335 -13.04 -3.82 4.87
CA SER A 335 -12.66 -2.40 4.89
C SER A 335 -11.22 -2.15 4.50
N SER A 336 -10.96 -0.92 4.02
CA SER A 336 -9.60 -0.47 3.68
C SER A 336 -8.68 -0.52 4.89
N LEU A 337 -9.19 -0.16 6.08
CA LEU A 337 -8.43 -0.21 7.32
C LEU A 337 -8.05 -1.64 7.72
N GLN A 338 -8.95 -2.59 7.53
CA GLN A 338 -8.66 -4.01 7.78
C GLN A 338 -7.62 -4.53 6.79
N ALA A 339 -7.73 -4.22 5.49
CA ALA A 339 -6.74 -4.59 4.48
C ALA A 339 -5.36 -3.99 4.78
N LEU A 340 -5.31 -2.72 5.18
CA LEU A 340 -4.08 -2.04 5.57
C LEU A 340 -3.43 -2.75 6.77
N ARG A 341 -4.21 -3.08 7.81
CA ARG A 341 -3.74 -3.87 8.96
C ARG A 341 -3.21 -5.23 8.53
N CYS A 342 -3.89 -5.94 7.64
CA CYS A 342 -3.42 -7.23 7.13
C CYS A 342 -2.02 -7.12 6.50
N THR A 343 -1.76 -6.10 5.68
CA THR A 343 -0.42 -5.91 5.08
C THR A 343 0.67 -5.61 6.11
N LEU A 344 0.34 -4.92 7.21
CA LEU A 344 1.25 -4.73 8.34
C LEU A 344 1.48 -6.07 9.07
N THR A 345 0.43 -6.80 9.44
CA THR A 345 0.55 -8.10 10.13
C THR A 345 1.35 -9.10 9.31
N TRP A 346 1.13 -9.16 8.00
CA TRP A 346 1.88 -10.04 7.09
C TRP A 346 3.33 -9.58 6.88
N GLY A 347 3.68 -8.33 7.24
CA GLY A 347 5.01 -7.76 7.04
C GLY A 347 5.35 -7.52 5.57
N HIS A 348 4.35 -7.22 4.74
CA HIS A 348 4.53 -7.10 3.29
C HIS A 348 3.59 -6.06 2.68
N LEU A 349 4.14 -5.05 1.98
CA LEU A 349 3.40 -3.91 1.42
C LEU A 349 2.40 -4.33 0.33
N ALA A 350 2.78 -5.27 -0.54
CA ALA A 350 1.99 -5.67 -1.70
C ALA A 350 2.02 -7.20 -1.91
N PRO A 351 1.44 -8.00 -1.00
CA PRO A 351 1.57 -9.46 -1.03
C PRO A 351 1.01 -10.08 -2.31
N THR A 352 -0.05 -9.50 -2.87
CA THR A 352 -0.70 -9.94 -4.10
C THR A 352 0.09 -9.63 -5.37
N SER A 353 1.21 -8.91 -5.26
CA SER A 353 2.15 -8.76 -6.37
C SER A 353 3.03 -9.99 -6.50
N PRO A 354 3.22 -10.55 -7.70
CA PRO A 354 2.75 -10.09 -9.02
C PRO A 354 1.41 -10.68 -9.51
N ASP A 355 0.76 -11.58 -8.76
CA ASP A 355 -0.39 -12.38 -9.23
C ASP A 355 -1.56 -11.51 -9.71
N THR A 356 -2.01 -10.55 -8.90
CA THR A 356 -3.18 -9.70 -9.22
C THR A 356 -2.84 -8.21 -9.25
N LEU A 357 -1.81 -7.80 -8.49
CA LEU A 357 -1.27 -6.45 -8.55
C LEU A 357 0.07 -6.44 -9.31
N ALA A 358 0.10 -5.78 -10.46
CA ALA A 358 1.28 -5.75 -11.33
C ALA A 358 2.50 -5.11 -10.65
N CYS A 359 3.65 -5.77 -10.74
CA CYS A 359 4.92 -5.24 -10.25
C CYS A 359 6.07 -5.56 -11.20
N TYR A 360 7.20 -4.88 -11.01
CA TYR A 360 8.45 -5.13 -11.72
C TYR A 360 8.99 -6.54 -11.37
N PRO A 361 9.45 -7.32 -12.37
CA PRO A 361 9.94 -8.69 -12.15
C PRO A 361 11.34 -8.69 -11.51
N TYR A 362 11.41 -8.41 -10.20
CA TYR A 362 12.67 -8.47 -9.46
C TYR A 362 13.26 -9.88 -9.46
N THR A 363 14.57 -9.94 -9.53
CA THR A 363 15.33 -11.20 -9.58
C THR A 363 16.19 -11.45 -8.35
N ASP A 364 16.61 -10.40 -7.65
CA ASP A 364 17.58 -10.49 -6.55
C ASP A 364 17.02 -10.06 -5.18
N ASN A 365 15.83 -9.46 -5.14
CA ASN A 365 15.19 -9.01 -3.91
C ASN A 365 13.68 -8.87 -4.06
N ASP A 366 12.97 -8.70 -2.93
CA ASP A 366 11.60 -8.21 -2.89
C ASP A 366 11.56 -6.91 -2.07
N PRO A 367 11.38 -5.73 -2.70
CA PRO A 367 11.41 -4.46 -1.98
C PRO A 367 10.18 -4.24 -1.10
N PHE A 368 9.13 -5.05 -1.25
CA PHE A 368 7.86 -4.89 -0.55
C PHE A 368 7.86 -5.53 0.85
N ILE A 369 8.89 -6.31 1.20
CA ILE A 369 9.06 -6.85 2.55
C ILE A 369 9.33 -5.70 3.54
N MET A 370 8.63 -5.73 4.67
CA MET A 370 8.82 -4.77 5.76
C MET A 370 9.84 -5.33 6.76
N HIS A 371 11.05 -4.77 6.76
CA HIS A 371 12.09 -5.14 7.73
C HIS A 371 12.00 -4.37 9.04
N GLU A 372 11.31 -3.23 9.05
CA GLU A 372 11.14 -2.37 10.22
C GLU A 372 9.67 -1.95 10.31
N CYS A 373 9.15 -1.93 11.54
CA CYS A 373 7.77 -1.62 11.81
C CYS A 373 7.59 -0.10 11.81
N PRO A 374 6.75 0.48 10.93
CA PRO A 374 6.54 1.91 10.87
C PRO A 374 5.78 2.43 12.09
N HIS A 375 5.97 3.71 12.43
CA HIS A 375 5.12 4.38 13.44
C HIS A 375 3.84 4.92 12.79
N VAL A 376 3.92 5.35 11.53
CA VAL A 376 2.77 5.74 10.71
C VAL A 376 2.77 4.89 9.44
N TYR A 377 1.67 4.18 9.22
CA TYR A 377 1.46 3.38 8.02
C TYR A 377 0.16 3.78 7.34
N PHE A 378 0.24 4.26 6.09
CA PHE A 378 -0.91 4.82 5.39
C PHE A 378 -1.15 4.20 4.01
N ALA A 379 -2.41 4.24 3.58
CA ALA A 379 -2.82 3.99 2.20
C ALA A 379 -3.59 5.21 1.69
N GLY A 380 -3.20 5.71 0.52
CA GLY A 380 -3.94 6.73 -0.23
C GLY A 380 -5.20 6.20 -0.89
N ASN A 381 -6.02 7.11 -1.41
CA ASN A 381 -7.16 6.83 -2.28
C ASN A 381 -8.21 5.89 -1.68
N CYS A 382 -8.35 5.89 -0.35
CA CYS A 382 -9.43 5.17 0.32
C CYS A 382 -10.77 5.89 0.12
N ASP A 383 -11.89 5.16 0.21
CA ASP A 383 -13.21 5.75 0.01
C ASP A 383 -13.63 6.71 1.14
N SER A 384 -13.12 6.49 2.35
CA SER A 384 -13.37 7.35 3.51
C SER A 384 -12.15 7.38 4.44
N PHE A 385 -12.13 8.35 5.36
CA PHE A 385 -11.11 8.43 6.39
C PHE A 385 -11.38 7.37 7.46
N GLU A 386 -10.38 6.51 7.70
CA GLU A 386 -10.39 5.54 8.77
C GLU A 386 -9.01 5.50 9.42
N THR A 387 -8.95 5.33 10.74
CA THR A 387 -7.67 5.23 11.44
C THR A 387 -7.76 4.36 12.68
N GLU A 388 -6.66 3.68 13.02
CA GLU A 388 -6.51 2.92 14.25
C GLU A 388 -5.07 3.01 14.76
N LEU A 389 -4.89 3.03 16.09
CA LEU A 389 -3.59 2.76 16.70
C LEU A 389 -3.46 1.25 16.89
N HIS A 390 -2.76 0.60 15.97
CA HIS A 390 -2.51 -0.84 16.05
C HIS A 390 -1.39 -1.12 17.07
N VAL A 391 -1.67 -1.97 18.05
CA VAL A 391 -0.67 -2.45 19.02
C VAL A 391 -0.31 -3.89 18.67
N GLY A 392 0.87 -4.09 18.11
CA GLY A 392 1.39 -5.41 17.72
C GLY A 392 2.08 -6.13 18.89
N ALA A 393 2.71 -7.27 18.59
CA ALA A 393 3.52 -7.98 19.57
C ALA A 393 4.63 -7.09 20.16
N ASP A 394 5.02 -7.40 21.40
CA ASP A 394 6.04 -6.66 22.16
C ASP A 394 5.73 -5.17 22.37
N GLY A 395 4.46 -4.75 22.22
CA GLY A 395 4.02 -3.37 22.49
C GLY A 395 4.32 -2.37 21.38
N LYS A 396 4.71 -2.82 20.18
CA LYS A 396 4.93 -1.96 19.01
C LYS A 396 3.63 -1.23 18.65
N GLN A 397 3.71 0.08 18.39
CA GLN A 397 2.54 0.91 18.10
C GLN A 397 2.65 1.54 16.71
N THR A 398 1.67 1.26 15.85
CA THR A 398 1.61 1.82 14.50
C THR A 398 0.27 2.51 14.30
N ARG A 399 0.29 3.79 13.95
CA ARG A 399 -0.89 4.51 13.49
C ARG A 399 -1.20 4.11 12.05
N LEU A 400 -2.27 3.35 11.86
CA LEU A 400 -2.84 3.00 10.56
C LEU A 400 -3.73 4.15 10.07
N ILE A 401 -3.57 4.58 8.82
CA ILE A 401 -4.34 5.69 8.23
C ILE A 401 -4.81 5.34 6.82
N CYS A 402 -6.12 5.24 6.64
CA CYS A 402 -6.77 5.28 5.34
C CYS A 402 -6.98 6.75 4.96
N VAL A 403 -6.17 7.26 4.05
CA VAL A 403 -6.26 8.66 3.59
C VAL A 403 -7.38 8.71 2.55
N PRO A 404 -8.44 9.50 2.78
CA PRO A 404 -9.56 9.54 1.87
C PRO A 404 -9.16 10.19 0.54
N ASN A 405 -9.91 9.85 -0.50
CA ASN A 405 -9.84 10.55 -1.77
C ASN A 405 -10.40 11.98 -1.62
N PHE A 406 -9.57 12.99 -1.85
CA PHE A 406 -9.91 14.40 -1.67
C PHE A 406 -10.99 14.86 -2.66
N SER A 407 -10.97 14.41 -3.92
CA SER A 407 -11.99 14.82 -4.89
C SER A 407 -13.41 14.36 -4.52
N LYS A 408 -13.51 13.27 -3.74
CA LYS A 408 -14.79 12.77 -3.22
C LYS A 408 -15.18 13.39 -1.88
N THR A 409 -14.22 13.50 -0.96
CA THR A 409 -14.51 13.81 0.46
C THR A 409 -14.11 15.21 0.88
N GLN A 410 -13.29 15.90 0.09
CA GLN A 410 -12.76 17.24 0.38
C GLN A 410 -12.06 17.32 1.74
N SER A 411 -11.41 16.23 2.15
CA SER A 411 -10.84 16.09 3.49
C SER A 411 -9.44 15.50 3.47
N VAL A 412 -8.68 15.76 4.54
CA VAL A 412 -7.29 15.30 4.71
C VAL A 412 -7.11 14.63 6.08
N ALA A 413 -6.08 13.79 6.20
CA ALA A 413 -5.67 13.22 7.47
C ALA A 413 -4.49 14.01 8.06
N VAL A 414 -4.52 14.25 9.37
CA VAL A 414 -3.46 14.94 10.11
C VAL A 414 -3.07 14.08 11.29
N VAL A 415 -1.81 13.66 11.35
CA VAL A 415 -1.25 12.87 12.43
C VAL A 415 -0.23 13.67 13.22
N ASP A 416 -0.34 13.64 14.54
CA ASP A 416 0.68 14.16 15.44
C ASP A 416 1.75 13.09 15.68
N LEU A 417 3.00 13.37 15.28
CA LEU A 417 4.12 12.45 15.43
C LEU A 417 4.60 12.33 16.89
N ASP A 418 4.10 13.17 17.80
CA ASP A 418 4.40 13.07 19.24
C ASP A 418 3.49 12.07 19.97
N THR A 419 2.18 12.09 19.66
CA THR A 419 1.17 11.24 20.33
C THR A 419 0.68 10.09 19.45
N LEU A 420 0.99 10.11 18.15
CA LEU A 420 0.38 9.27 17.12
C LEU A 420 -1.13 9.43 17.00
N ASP A 421 -1.75 10.50 17.53
CA ASP A 421 -3.16 10.77 17.30
C ASP A 421 -3.37 11.27 15.88
N CYS A 422 -4.43 10.76 15.23
CA CYS A 422 -4.78 11.13 13.87
C CYS A 422 -6.21 11.63 13.81
N ARG A 423 -6.43 12.75 13.12
CA ARG A 423 -7.76 13.35 12.91
C ARG A 423 -7.97 13.73 11.46
N GLN A 424 -9.24 13.80 11.06
CA GLN A 424 -9.66 14.32 9.77
C GLN A 424 -9.87 15.84 9.85
N ILE A 425 -9.50 16.55 8.80
CA ILE A 425 -9.92 17.94 8.57
C ILE A 425 -10.75 17.96 7.29
N ASP A 426 -11.97 18.46 7.38
CA ASP A 426 -12.92 18.57 6.27
C ASP A 426 -12.96 20.02 5.76
N PHE A 427 -12.95 20.18 4.44
CA PHE A 427 -13.02 21.47 3.73
C PHE A 427 -14.27 21.60 2.88
N ASN A 428 -15.22 20.66 2.98
CA ASN A 428 -16.49 20.75 2.29
C ASN A 428 -17.27 21.99 2.73
N VAL A 429 -17.71 22.77 1.75
CA VAL A 429 -18.41 24.04 1.93
C VAL A 429 -19.94 23.84 1.91
N ASP A 430 -20.42 22.66 1.49
CA ASP A 430 -21.83 22.33 1.43
C ASP A 430 -22.32 21.64 2.72
N GLY A 431 -22.93 22.42 3.63
CA GLY A 431 -23.90 21.90 4.62
C GLY A 431 -23.64 22.22 6.11
N SER A 432 -23.73 23.48 6.49
CA SER A 432 -24.21 23.90 7.83
C SER A 432 -25.70 24.20 7.81
#